data_AF-E0NSW6-F1
#
_entry.id   AF-E0NSW6-F1
#
_cell.length_a   1.000
_cell.length_b   1.000
_cell.length_c   1.000
_cell.angle_alpha   90.00
_cell.angle_beta   90.00
_cell.angle_gamma   90.00
#
_symmetry.space_group_name_H-M   'P 1'
#
loop_
_entity.id
_entity.type
_entity.pdbx_description
1 polymer ?
#
loop_
_entity_poly.entity_id
_entity_poly.type
_entity_poly.pdbx_seq_one_letter_code
_entity_poly.pdbx_strand_id
1 'polypeptide(L)'
;MHMEDKENVTERILQIIEKEGHSVATFARKLDIPWTTANNLLSGRNNPSYDLIVKIIENFDWVDANWLVMGQSSVAKSEEKNVYHIIESQQRTIENQQKTIDRLTKRLVQDLSDKPSKKVANAG
;
A
#
# COMPACT_ATOMS: atom_id res chain seq x y z
N MET A 1 30.77 5.41 -8.53
CA MET A 1 29.32 5.65 -8.57
C MET A 1 28.70 4.39 -9.15
N HIS A 2 28.30 3.45 -8.29
CA HIS A 2 27.59 2.25 -8.73
C HIS A 2 26.20 2.71 -9.17
N MET A 3 25.90 2.63 -10.47
CA MET A 3 24.52 2.68 -10.91
C MET A 3 23.88 1.38 -10.42
N GLU A 4 22.93 1.47 -9.49
CA GLU A 4 22.02 0.37 -9.21
C GLU A 4 21.29 0.05 -10.51
N ASP A 5 21.51 -1.16 -11.04
CA ASP A 5 20.76 -1.67 -12.18
C ASP A 5 19.29 -1.73 -11.77
N LYS A 6 18.52 -0.77 -12.29
CA LYS A 6 17.10 -0.65 -12.00
C LYS A 6 16.39 -1.86 -12.60
N GLU A 7 15.71 -2.61 -11.73
CA GLU A 7 14.99 -3.82 -12.14
C GLU A 7 14.04 -3.54 -13.31
N ASN A 8 14.24 -4.23 -14.43
CA ASN A 8 13.45 -4.02 -15.65
C ASN A 8 12.31 -5.03 -15.78
N VAL A 9 11.40 -4.80 -16.74
CA VAL A 9 10.23 -5.67 -16.94
C VAL A 9 10.63 -7.10 -17.31
N THR A 10 11.73 -7.29 -18.04
CA THR A 10 12.21 -8.62 -18.43
C THR A 10 12.67 -9.43 -17.23
N GLU A 11 13.32 -8.80 -16.26
CA GLU A 11 13.72 -9.43 -14.99
C GLU A 11 12.49 -9.86 -14.17
N ARG A 12 11.44 -9.05 -14.13
CA ARG A 12 10.17 -9.46 -13.49
C ARG A 12 9.50 -10.62 -14.22
N ILE A 13 9.60 -10.67 -15.56
CA ILE A 13 9.10 -11.83 -16.33
C ILE A 13 9.93 -13.08 -16.00
N LEU A 14 11.25 -12.97 -15.83
CA LEU A 14 12.08 -14.07 -15.36
C LEU A 14 11.67 -14.57 -13.97
N GLN A 15 11.36 -13.66 -13.05
CA GLN A 15 10.83 -14.05 -11.72
C GLN A 15 9.51 -14.79 -11.82
N ILE A 16 8.62 -14.40 -12.73
CA ILE A 16 7.38 -15.15 -12.98
C ILE A 16 7.70 -16.56 -13.48
N ILE A 17 8.61 -16.69 -14.46
CA ILE A 17 9.02 -17.99 -15.01
C ILE A 17 9.59 -18.90 -13.91
N GLU A 18 10.47 -18.36 -13.07
CA GLU A 18 11.11 -19.11 -11.98
C GLU A 18 10.09 -19.52 -10.90
N LYS A 19 9.24 -18.59 -10.46
CA LYS A 19 8.23 -18.83 -9.42
C LYS A 19 7.18 -19.87 -9.85
N GLU A 20 6.80 -19.87 -11.12
CA GLU A 20 5.87 -20.84 -11.69
C GLU A 20 6.53 -22.18 -12.07
N GLY A 21 7.85 -22.31 -11.87
CA GLY A 21 8.59 -23.52 -12.20
C GLY A 21 8.63 -23.82 -13.70
N HIS A 22 8.54 -22.80 -14.54
CA HIS A 22 8.56 -22.95 -15.99
C HIS A 22 9.98 -22.88 -16.55
N SER A 23 10.22 -23.65 -17.60
CA SER A 23 11.29 -23.37 -18.57
C SER A 23 10.81 -22.33 -19.58
N VAL A 24 11.73 -21.71 -20.34
CA VAL A 24 11.38 -20.81 -21.46
C VAL A 24 10.40 -21.47 -22.44
N ALA A 25 10.58 -22.77 -22.71
CA ALA A 25 9.73 -23.53 -23.62
C ALA A 25 8.34 -23.84 -23.05
N THR A 26 8.23 -24.14 -21.76
CA THR A 26 6.92 -24.36 -21.12
C THR A 26 6.17 -23.04 -20.96
N PHE A 27 6.88 -21.95 -20.64
CA PHE A 27 6.33 -20.60 -20.56
C PHE A 27 5.77 -20.13 -21.90
N ALA A 28 6.54 -20.28 -22.99
CA ALA A 28 6.10 -19.93 -24.33
C ALA A 28 4.83 -20.69 -24.73
N ARG A 29 4.76 -22.00 -24.42
CA ARG A 29 3.56 -22.81 -24.66
C ARG A 29 2.37 -22.38 -23.80
N LYS A 30 2.59 -22.06 -22.53
CA LYS A 30 1.53 -21.63 -21.61
C LYS A 30 0.87 -20.32 -22.06
N LEU A 31 1.66 -19.38 -22.58
CA LEU A 31 1.17 -18.10 -23.10
C LEU A 31 0.71 -18.15 -24.56
N ASP A 32 0.82 -19.32 -25.21
CA ASP A 32 0.56 -19.48 -26.64
C ASP A 32 1.34 -18.46 -27.48
N ILE A 33 2.67 -18.46 -27.33
CA ILE A 33 3.60 -17.63 -28.08
C ILE A 33 4.73 -18.48 -28.67
N PRO A 34 5.36 -18.04 -29.78
CA PRO A 34 6.54 -18.71 -30.32
C PRO A 34 7.69 -18.75 -29.32
N TRP A 35 8.43 -19.87 -29.28
CA TRP A 35 9.63 -20.01 -28.44
C TRP A 35 10.66 -18.91 -28.74
N THR A 36 10.82 -18.54 -30.01
CA THR A 36 11.72 -17.46 -30.45
C THR A 36 11.34 -16.12 -29.82
N THR A 37 10.04 -15.82 -29.67
CA THR A 37 9.56 -14.62 -29.00
C THR A 37 9.97 -14.62 -27.52
N ALA A 38 9.72 -15.71 -26.81
CA ALA A 38 10.13 -15.85 -25.41
C ALA A 38 11.66 -15.76 -25.25
N ASN A 39 12.42 -16.45 -26.11
CA ASN A 39 13.88 -16.45 -26.04
C ASN A 39 14.48 -15.06 -26.33
N ASN A 40 13.93 -14.32 -27.31
CA ASN A 40 14.39 -12.98 -27.65
C ASN A 40 14.08 -11.96 -26.55
N LEU A 41 12.92 -12.09 -25.89
CA LEU A 41 12.59 -11.29 -24.71
C LEU A 41 13.66 -11.48 -23.62
N LEU A 42 13.93 -12.74 -23.26
CA LEU A 42 14.84 -13.06 -22.16
C LEU A 42 16.31 -12.76 -22.47
N SER A 43 16.64 -12.64 -23.76
CA SER A 43 17.97 -12.18 -24.20
C SER A 43 18.20 -10.68 -23.97
N GLY A 44 17.21 -9.93 -23.48
CA GLY A 44 17.33 -8.52 -23.11
C GLY A 44 17.46 -7.56 -24.30
N ARG A 45 17.28 -8.05 -25.54
CA ARG A 45 17.43 -7.22 -26.75
C ARG A 45 16.22 -6.33 -27.02
N ASN A 46 15.04 -6.72 -26.52
CA ASN A 46 13.77 -6.06 -26.80
C ASN A 46 12.90 -5.97 -25.54
N ASN A 47 12.09 -4.91 -25.46
CA ASN A 47 10.98 -4.84 -24.51
C ASN A 47 9.87 -5.82 -24.90
N PRO A 48 9.13 -6.39 -23.92
CA PRO A 48 7.95 -7.19 -24.21
C PRO A 48 6.91 -6.37 -24.98
N SER A 49 6.21 -7.01 -25.90
CA SER A 49 5.07 -6.40 -26.58
C SER A 49 3.90 -6.21 -25.60
N TYR A 50 2.99 -5.29 -25.93
CA TYR A 50 1.74 -5.14 -25.19
C TYR A 50 0.96 -6.45 -25.09
N ASP A 51 0.83 -7.18 -26.21
CA ASP A 51 0.15 -8.48 -26.27
C ASP A 51 0.76 -9.50 -25.30
N LEU A 52 2.08 -9.54 -25.19
CA LEU A 52 2.77 -10.42 -24.25
C LEU A 52 2.47 -10.05 -22.79
N ILE A 53 2.46 -8.75 -22.47
CA ILE A 53 2.11 -8.26 -21.13
C ILE A 53 0.68 -8.69 -20.77
N VAL A 54 -0.27 -8.51 -21.68
CA VAL A 54 -1.67 -8.93 -21.49
C VAL A 54 -1.76 -10.44 -21.26
N LYS A 55 -1.14 -11.25 -22.13
CA LYS A 55 -1.12 -12.72 -22.00
C LYS A 55 -0.56 -13.18 -20.65
N ILE A 56 0.48 -12.51 -20.13
CA ILE A 56 1.06 -12.80 -18.82
C ILE A 56 0.04 -12.51 -17.72
N ILE A 57 -0.56 -11.31 -17.70
CA ILE A 57 -1.51 -10.92 -16.66
C ILE A 57 -2.75 -11.83 -16.67
N GLU A 58 -3.21 -12.25 -17.85
CA GLU A 58 -4.36 -13.16 -17.99
C GLU A 58 -4.06 -14.61 -17.57
N ASN A 59 -2.80 -15.05 -17.59
CA ASN A 59 -2.42 -16.42 -17.24
C ASN A 59 -1.92 -16.58 -15.80
N PHE A 60 -1.55 -15.47 -15.14
CA PHE A 60 -0.96 -15.48 -13.80
C PHE A 60 -1.68 -14.48 -12.89
N ASP A 61 -2.72 -14.95 -12.20
CA ASP A 61 -3.64 -14.12 -11.39
C ASP A 61 -2.95 -13.28 -10.30
N TRP A 62 -1.76 -13.69 -9.83
CA TRP A 62 -1.01 -12.96 -8.81
C TRP A 62 -0.18 -11.80 -9.38
N VAL A 63 -0.04 -11.71 -10.70
CA VAL A 63 0.80 -10.71 -11.36
C VAL A 63 0.01 -9.42 -11.53
N ASP A 64 0.38 -8.41 -10.75
CA ASP A 64 -0.17 -7.06 -10.90
C ASP A 64 0.46 -6.33 -12.10
N ALA A 65 -0.39 -5.66 -12.90
CA ALA A 65 0.05 -4.93 -14.09
C ALA A 65 1.02 -3.77 -13.76
N ASN A 66 0.79 -3.04 -12.66
CA ASN A 66 1.70 -1.96 -12.24
C ASN A 66 3.03 -2.54 -11.76
N TRP A 67 3.00 -3.67 -11.06
CA TRP A 67 4.23 -4.35 -10.66
C TRP A 67 5.01 -4.80 -11.89
N LEU A 68 4.38 -5.51 -12.82
CA LEU A 68 5.04 -6.01 -14.02
C LEU A 68 5.63 -4.87 -14.86
N VAL A 69 4.85 -3.84 -15.17
CA VAL A 69 5.27 -2.76 -16.08
C VAL A 69 6.14 -1.71 -15.38
N MET A 70 5.71 -1.24 -14.20
CA MET A 70 6.32 -0.09 -13.53
C MET A 70 7.26 -0.48 -12.38
N GLY A 71 7.30 -1.76 -11.98
CA GLY A 71 8.05 -2.21 -10.81
C GLY A 71 7.42 -1.78 -9.48
N GLN A 72 6.16 -1.32 -9.49
CA GLN A 72 5.48 -0.81 -8.30
C GLN A 72 4.48 -1.83 -7.77
N SER A 73 4.65 -2.32 -6.55
CA SER A 73 3.66 -3.23 -5.96
C SER A 73 2.34 -2.49 -5.71
N SER A 74 1.21 -3.12 -6.04
CA SER A 74 -0.12 -2.60 -5.69
C SER A 74 -0.41 -2.73 -4.19
N VAL A 75 0.32 -3.61 -3.49
CA VAL A 75 0.24 -3.79 -2.03
C VAL A 75 0.54 -2.48 -1.31
N ALA A 76 1.59 -1.75 -1.70
CA ALA A 76 1.92 -0.45 -1.12
C ALA A 76 0.75 0.56 -1.22
N LYS A 77 0.05 0.59 -2.36
CA LYS A 77 -1.13 1.45 -2.56
C LYS A 77 -2.34 1.01 -1.72
N SER A 78 -2.48 -0.28 -1.44
CA SER A 78 -3.56 -0.81 -0.61
C SER A 78 -3.32 -0.53 0.88
N GLU A 79 -2.06 -0.62 1.34
CA GLU A 79 -1.66 -0.26 2.69
C GLU A 79 -1.85 1.24 2.95
N GLU A 80 -1.48 2.10 2.00
CA GLU A 80 -1.71 3.55 2.09
C GLU A 80 -3.20 3.90 2.28
N LYS A 81 -4.09 3.24 1.53
CA LYS A 81 -5.55 3.43 1.68
C LYS A 81 -6.05 2.97 3.05
N ASN A 82 -5.51 1.86 3.58
CA ASN A 82 -5.87 1.35 4.90
C ASN A 82 -5.44 2.33 6.01
N VAL A 83 -4.20 2.83 5.92
CA VAL A 83 -3.67 3.83 6.85
C VAL A 83 -4.51 5.11 6.82
N TYR A 84 -4.90 5.59 5.64
CA TYR A 84 -5.76 6.77 5.53
C TYR A 84 -7.11 6.59 6.24
N HIS A 85 -7.75 5.43 6.05
CA HIS A 85 -9.02 5.11 6.71
C HIS A 85 -8.88 5.00 8.24
N ILE A 86 -7.77 4.44 8.73
CA ILE A 86 -7.46 4.40 10.18
C ILE A 86 -7.31 5.83 10.71
N ILE A 87 -6.53 6.68 10.05
CA ILE A 87 -6.31 8.07 10.46
C ILE A 87 -7.64 8.84 10.49
N GLU A 88 -8.50 8.69 9.49
CA GLU A 88 -9.80 9.36 9.45
C GLU A 88 -10.70 8.93 10.63
N SER A 89 -10.75 7.63 10.93
CA SER A 89 -11.52 7.10 12.06
C SER A 89 -10.99 7.59 13.42
N GLN A 90 -9.67 7.71 13.55
CA GLN A 90 -9.01 8.22 14.74
C GLN A 90 -9.29 9.72 14.90
N GLN A 91 -9.21 10.50 13.83
CA GLN A 91 -9.48 11.94 13.85
C GLN A 91 -10.90 12.23 14.34
N ARG A 92 -11.90 11.50 13.84
CA ARG A 92 -13.29 11.60 14.30
C ARG A 92 -13.44 11.27 15.78
N THR A 93 -12.69 10.27 16.25
CA THR A 93 -12.68 9.89 17.66
C THR A 93 -12.08 11.00 18.54
N ILE A 94 -10.95 11.56 18.12
CA ILE A 94 -10.28 12.68 18.80
C ILE A 94 -11.20 13.90 18.88
N GLU A 95 -11.89 14.26 17.79
CA GLU A 95 -12.83 15.39 17.80
C GLU A 95 -13.99 15.19 18.78
N ASN A 96 -14.54 13.97 18.86
CA ASN A 96 -15.62 13.66 19.79
C ASN A 96 -15.14 13.67 21.25
N GLN A 97 -13.90 13.22 21.50
CA GLN A 97 -13.26 13.29 22.80
C GLN A 97 -13.03 14.75 23.21
N GLN A 98 -12.51 15.59 22.30
CA GLN A 98 -12.26 17.00 22.57
C GLN A 98 -13.55 17.74 22.95
N LYS A 99 -14.65 17.52 22.21
CA LYS A 99 -15.97 18.07 22.56
C LYS A 99 -16.44 17.65 23.95
N THR A 100 -16.12 16.43 24.36
CA THR A 100 -16.48 15.91 25.68
C THR A 100 -15.63 16.54 26.78
N ILE A 101 -14.32 16.66 26.56
CA ILE A 101 -13.39 17.35 27.45
C ILE A 101 -13.82 18.80 27.65
N ASP A 102 -14.15 19.52 26.59
CA ASP A 102 -14.57 20.93 26.67
C ASP A 102 -15.84 21.10 27.54
N ARG A 103 -16.84 20.22 27.35
CA ARG A 103 -18.07 20.24 28.16
C ARG A 103 -17.80 19.97 29.64
N LEU A 104 -16.99 18.95 29.93
CA LEU A 104 -16.65 18.58 31.32
C LEU A 104 -15.81 19.66 31.99
N THR A 105 -14.87 20.25 31.26
CA THR A 105 -14.03 21.35 31.75
C THR A 105 -14.86 22.56 32.08
N LYS A 106 -15.79 22.96 31.19
CA LYS A 106 -16.72 24.08 31.45
C LYS A 106 -17.58 23.85 32.68
N ARG A 107 -18.08 22.62 32.88
CA ARG A 107 -18.88 22.25 34.05
C ARG A 107 -18.07 22.32 35.34
N LEU A 108 -16.84 21.80 35.34
CA LEU A 108 -15.96 21.85 36.50
C LEU A 108 -15.62 23.28 36.93
N VAL A 109 -15.36 24.17 35.98
CA VAL A 109 -15.10 25.59 36.27
C VAL A 109 -16.31 26.26 36.92
N GLN A 110 -17.52 25.96 36.44
CA GLN A 110 -18.76 26.48 37.02
C GLN A 110 -18.99 25.96 38.46
N ASP A 111 -18.81 24.65 38.68
CA ASP A 111 -18.99 24.03 40.01
C ASP A 111 -17.98 24.58 41.04
N LEU A 112 -16.80 25.03 40.59
CA LEU A 112 -15.79 25.68 41.43
C LEU A 112 -16.13 27.15 41.73
N SER A 113 -16.77 27.89 40.82
CA SER A 113 -17.19 29.28 41.08
C SER A 113 -18.38 29.36 42.03
N ASP A 114 -19.26 28.35 42.01
CA ASP A 114 -20.52 28.36 42.77
C ASP A 114 -20.35 27.84 44.21
N LYS A 115 -19.15 27.36 44.60
CA LYS A 115 -18.88 27.00 45.99
C LYS A 115 -18.74 28.27 46.85
N PRO A 116 -19.58 28.45 47.89
CA PRO A 116 -19.44 29.59 48.78
C PRO A 116 -18.13 29.48 49.56
N SER A 117 -17.33 30.55 49.55
CA SER A 117 -16.16 30.72 50.43
C SER A 117 -16.58 30.45 51.87
N LYS A 118 -16.19 29.30 52.43
CA LYS A 118 -16.24 29.09 53.88
C LYS A 118 -15.28 30.11 54.50
N LYS A 119 -15.80 31.26 54.94
CA LYS A 119 -15.13 32.09 55.93
C LYS A 119 -14.94 31.22 57.17
N VAL A 120 -13.73 30.69 57.32
CA VAL A 120 -13.26 30.18 58.61
C VAL A 120 -13.29 31.36 59.57
N ALA A 121 -14.33 31.41 60.41
CA ALA A 121 -14.41 32.35 61.50
C ALA A 121 -13.28 32.01 62.48
N ASN A 122 -12.38 32.96 62.65
CA ASN A 122 -11.36 32.94 63.67
C ASN A 122 -12.05 33.15 65.03
N ALA A 123 -11.93 32.17 65.92
CA ALA A 123 -12.24 32.25 67.34
C ALA A 123 -11.09 31.51 68.04
N GLY A 124 -10.39 32.03 69.03
CA GLY A 124 -10.42 33.26 69.81
C GLY A 124 -9.25 33.15 70.78
#